data_AF-A0A672LEY7-F1
#
_entry.id   AF-A0A672LEY7-F1
#
_cell.length_a   1.000
_cell.length_b   1.000
_cell.length_c   1.000
_cell.angle_alpha   90.00
_cell.angle_beta   90.00
_cell.angle_gamma   90.00
#
_symmetry.space_group_name_H-M   'P 1'
#
loop_
_entity.id
_entity.type
_entity.pdbx_description
1 polymer ?
#
loop_
_entity_poly.entity_id
_entity_poly.type
_entity_poly.pdbx_seq_one_letter_code
_entity_poly.pdbx_strand_id
1 'polypeptide(L)'
;MQRSEEERFYMKCRAAYLSVFRSSLVNMTSKDQLCIVLQQAGRNPSQNALDKYWPPGTKKLNFDDFCEILKKERPAEPDQLMRIFKKFDVNCDGYISHEELSRILTSSGEKMSRKEVDEIFSLADVNKDGKLDYAEFCRLLESTAEQCQTAALKKLEADAKLKRQNFGNQLDNSPQSSESQPELPTSETQPRTELETTQRKDSRLSSRPSSARSRRSSLSTAITMGAGSTKSGRLVEPKSLQDWHHTLMRGCFYLEEDGTIVSLQYRLVIPETTSVYLTIWPLNLSPIPEKPSPWMCVDTALYVVTGNETKEDSNLVCFTELRDKERFLWRGELSAGSYLLLPFTTGCRLMKRTRKTSTKTAQLVNRTQSGELELTKEFKAALSDIFEVIDLDGSGLLSLEEYNFFEQRTSGEKCDEDAWAICKENFDTKNNELTRQGFLELNLMEANDREGDPRDLWLTLEAMGYNHSLEMVEACPFVIEVYCEDAKATLQAVHLDSGIKMLNSAVQRSITSKAEARSLKGHENVLIYTYKGESRISSVVANKSNQKMTVHINNEQSKNCVSSRGMSVFAVEVPARTKMVCQHVMALNDQQEWTYNCVETIIPSL
;
A
#
# COMPACT_ATOMS: atom_id res chain seq x y z
N MET A 1 21.89 -16.02 -4.03
CA MET A 1 21.27 -17.05 -3.18
C MET A 1 21.38 -16.72 -1.69
N GLN A 2 22.57 -16.40 -1.15
CA GLN A 2 22.75 -15.96 0.26
C GLN A 2 21.94 -14.71 0.66
N ARG A 3 21.77 -13.73 -0.24
CA ARG A 3 21.01 -12.47 0.00
C ARG A 3 19.57 -12.68 0.48
N SER A 4 18.93 -13.79 0.11
CA SER A 4 17.55 -14.13 0.49
C SER A 4 17.44 -14.78 1.88
N GLU A 5 18.52 -15.33 2.44
CA GLU A 5 18.48 -16.04 3.72
C GLU A 5 18.62 -15.10 4.91
N GLU A 6 19.45 -14.07 4.78
CA GLU A 6 19.66 -13.07 5.82
C GLU A 6 18.45 -12.13 5.97
N GLU A 7 17.84 -11.71 4.86
CA GLU A 7 16.57 -10.97 4.85
C GLU A 7 15.46 -11.78 5.54
N ARG A 8 15.38 -13.10 5.26
CA ARG A 8 14.45 -14.00 5.94
C ARG A 8 14.76 -14.15 7.43
N PHE A 9 16.04 -14.15 7.82
CA PHE A 9 16.45 -14.21 9.22
C PHE A 9 16.00 -12.97 9.99
N TYR A 10 16.27 -11.77 9.47
CA TYR A 10 15.85 -10.53 10.14
C TYR A 10 14.33 -10.35 10.16
N MET A 11 13.63 -10.73 9.09
CA MET A 11 12.16 -10.75 9.11
C MET A 11 11.60 -11.67 10.22
N LYS A 12 12.22 -12.84 10.43
CA LYS A 12 11.84 -13.73 11.55
C LYS A 12 12.15 -13.12 12.91
N CYS A 13 13.31 -12.47 13.06
CA CYS A 13 13.67 -11.75 14.30
C CYS A 13 12.65 -10.66 14.60
N ARG A 14 12.33 -9.84 13.59
CA ARG A 14 11.38 -8.73 13.71
C ARG A 14 9.99 -9.22 14.06
N ALA A 15 9.51 -10.29 13.42
CA ALA A 15 8.22 -10.89 13.74
C ALA A 15 8.13 -11.36 15.19
N ALA A 16 9.18 -12.05 15.68
CA ALA A 16 9.25 -12.50 17.06
C ALA A 16 9.30 -11.32 18.05
N TYR A 17 10.11 -10.29 17.76
CA TYR A 17 10.24 -9.11 18.61
C TYR A 17 8.92 -8.33 18.72
N LEU A 18 8.26 -8.09 17.59
CA LEU A 18 7.00 -7.36 17.51
C LEU A 18 5.78 -8.19 18.01
N SER A 19 5.96 -9.48 18.27
CA SER A 19 4.94 -10.26 18.96
C SER A 19 4.81 -9.86 20.43
N VAL A 20 5.90 -9.37 21.03
CA VAL A 20 6.03 -8.96 22.44
C VAL A 20 6.01 -7.44 22.58
N PHE A 21 6.67 -6.73 21.67
CA PHE A 21 6.82 -5.27 21.69
C PHE A 21 6.01 -4.59 20.58
N ARG A 22 5.65 -3.32 20.81
CA ARG A 22 4.89 -2.54 19.81
C ARG A 22 5.75 -1.95 18.69
N SER A 23 7.06 -1.85 18.91
CA SER A 23 8.05 -1.31 17.97
C SER A 23 9.39 -2.01 18.19
N SER A 24 10.22 -2.05 17.15
CA SER A 24 11.57 -2.61 17.21
C SER A 24 12.54 -1.72 18.01
N LEU A 25 12.14 -0.46 18.30
CA LEU A 25 12.92 0.51 19.07
C LEU A 25 12.77 0.35 20.60
N VAL A 26 11.74 -0.40 21.04
CA VAL A 26 11.49 -0.62 22.47
C VAL A 26 12.53 -1.60 23.02
N ASN A 27 13.33 -1.17 23.98
CA ASN A 27 14.32 -2.04 24.60
C ASN A 27 13.68 -3.08 25.54
N MET A 28 14.21 -4.29 25.56
CA MET A 28 13.96 -5.27 26.61
C MET A 28 14.56 -4.76 27.92
N THR A 29 13.79 -4.78 29.00
CA THR A 29 14.19 -4.29 30.34
C THR A 29 14.18 -5.37 31.42
N SER A 30 13.75 -6.59 31.08
CA SER A 30 13.79 -7.74 31.98
C SER A 30 14.27 -9.02 31.29
N LYS A 31 14.81 -9.92 32.11
CA LYS A 31 15.20 -11.28 31.71
C LYS A 31 14.00 -12.09 31.18
N ASP A 32 12.82 -11.85 31.73
CA ASP A 32 11.57 -12.52 31.31
C ASP A 32 11.17 -12.07 29.89
N GLN A 33 11.31 -10.78 29.57
CA GLN A 33 11.07 -10.28 28.22
C GLN A 33 12.01 -10.93 27.19
N LEU A 34 13.30 -11.07 27.52
CA LEU A 34 14.24 -11.78 26.66
C LEU A 34 13.82 -13.24 26.45
N CYS A 35 13.35 -13.92 27.50
CA CYS A 35 12.87 -15.30 27.41
C CYS A 35 11.68 -15.43 26.44
N ILE A 36 10.65 -14.59 26.60
CA ILE A 36 9.45 -14.62 25.77
C ILE A 36 9.81 -14.34 24.30
N VAL A 37 10.64 -13.34 24.02
CA VAL A 37 11.00 -12.97 22.64
C VAL A 37 11.80 -14.10 21.95
N LEU A 38 12.70 -14.75 22.68
CA LEU A 38 13.41 -15.94 22.18
C LEU A 38 12.45 -17.10 21.90
N GLN A 39 11.43 -17.31 22.75
CA GLN A 39 10.38 -18.31 22.53
C GLN A 39 9.55 -18.01 21.28
N GLN A 40 9.18 -16.75 21.06
CA GLN A 40 8.46 -16.31 19.86
C GLN A 40 9.31 -16.47 18.58
N ALA A 41 10.64 -16.45 18.71
CA ALA A 41 11.57 -16.79 17.64
C ALA A 41 11.82 -18.31 17.50
N GLY A 42 11.06 -19.14 18.21
CA GLY A 42 11.18 -20.61 18.19
C GLY A 42 12.47 -21.11 18.84
N ARG A 43 12.95 -20.45 19.89
CA ARG A 43 14.00 -20.96 20.79
C ARG A 43 13.39 -21.38 22.12
N ASN A 44 14.06 -22.30 22.81
CA ASN A 44 13.70 -22.65 24.17
C ASN A 44 14.90 -22.42 25.09
N PRO A 45 15.20 -21.16 25.46
CA PRO A 45 16.42 -20.83 26.18
C PRO A 45 16.39 -21.39 27.61
N SER A 46 17.45 -22.11 27.99
CA SER A 46 17.61 -22.54 29.38
C SER A 46 17.91 -21.37 30.32
N GLN A 47 17.70 -21.55 31.63
CA GLN A 47 18.03 -20.52 32.62
C GLN A 47 19.49 -20.06 32.51
N ASN A 48 20.42 -20.99 32.29
CA ASN A 48 21.83 -20.71 32.08
C ASN A 48 22.10 -19.90 30.80
N ALA A 49 21.35 -20.16 29.72
CA ALA A 49 21.45 -19.37 28.49
C ALA A 49 20.94 -17.95 28.73
N LEU A 50 19.83 -17.80 29.45
CA LEU A 50 19.32 -16.48 29.82
C LEU A 50 20.27 -15.73 30.75
N ASP A 51 20.91 -16.39 31.72
CA ASP A 51 21.93 -15.76 32.59
C ASP A 51 23.18 -15.32 31.82
N LYS A 52 23.53 -16.05 30.75
CA LYS A 52 24.64 -15.70 29.87
C LYS A 52 24.37 -14.40 29.09
N TYR A 53 23.15 -14.19 28.62
CA TYR A 53 22.78 -13.02 27.82
C TYR A 53 22.12 -11.90 28.65
N TRP A 54 21.72 -12.17 29.89
CA TRP A 54 21.23 -11.21 30.87
C TRP A 54 22.02 -11.31 32.20
N PRO A 55 23.31 -10.94 32.20
CA PRO A 55 24.12 -10.98 33.42
C PRO A 55 23.63 -9.96 34.47
N PRO A 56 24.00 -10.15 35.77
CA PRO A 56 23.70 -9.18 36.82
C PRO A 56 24.27 -7.80 36.48
N GLY A 57 23.39 -6.80 36.31
CA GLY A 57 23.76 -5.44 35.93
C GLY A 57 23.28 -5.00 34.54
N THR A 58 22.77 -5.92 33.70
CA THR A 58 22.10 -5.57 32.44
C THR A 58 20.86 -4.73 32.73
N LYS A 59 20.84 -3.50 32.20
CA LYS A 59 19.70 -2.58 32.33
C LYS A 59 18.72 -2.70 31.17
N LYS A 60 19.24 -2.88 29.96
CA LYS A 60 18.44 -2.98 28.74
C LYS A 60 19.17 -3.75 27.62
N LEU A 61 18.41 -4.34 26.71
CA LEU A 61 18.89 -4.95 25.45
C LEU A 61 17.99 -4.48 24.30
N ASN A 62 18.58 -4.09 23.16
CA ASN A 62 17.82 -3.62 21.99
C ASN A 62 17.50 -4.75 21.00
N PHE A 63 16.89 -4.42 19.86
CA PHE A 63 16.54 -5.40 18.81
C PHE A 63 17.77 -6.06 18.18
N ASP A 64 18.88 -5.34 18.03
CA ASP A 64 20.11 -5.87 17.45
C ASP A 64 20.82 -6.83 18.40
N ASP A 65 20.86 -6.50 19.69
CA ASP A 65 21.32 -7.42 20.74
C ASP A 65 20.54 -8.73 20.68
N PHE A 66 19.22 -8.64 20.51
CA PHE A 66 18.36 -9.81 20.32
C PHE A 66 18.72 -10.60 19.05
N CYS A 67 18.91 -9.94 17.90
CA CYS A 67 19.31 -10.60 16.66
C CYS A 67 20.66 -11.33 16.81
N GLU A 68 21.63 -10.71 17.47
CA GLU A 68 22.95 -11.29 17.74
C GLU A 68 22.87 -12.46 18.72
N ILE A 69 22.02 -12.38 19.74
CA ILE A 69 21.71 -13.50 20.63
C ILE A 69 21.10 -14.65 19.84
N LEU A 70 20.14 -14.37 18.94
CA LEU A 70 19.46 -15.41 18.15
C LEU A 70 20.37 -16.09 17.11
N LYS A 71 21.40 -15.40 16.61
CA LYS A 71 22.46 -16.00 15.77
C LYS A 71 23.32 -16.97 16.57
N LYS A 72 23.58 -16.66 17.84
CA LYS A 72 24.44 -17.46 18.74
C LYS A 72 23.66 -18.61 19.39
N GLU A 73 22.37 -18.42 19.65
CA GLU A 73 21.49 -19.42 20.23
C GLU A 73 20.91 -20.29 19.11
N ARG A 74 21.39 -21.53 19.00
CA ARG A 74 20.89 -22.48 18.01
C ARG A 74 19.54 -23.07 18.42
N PRO A 75 18.71 -23.53 17.48
CA PRO A 75 17.57 -24.38 17.78
C PRO A 75 17.99 -25.59 18.63
N ALA A 76 17.04 -26.20 19.33
CA ALA A 76 17.31 -27.37 20.15
C ALA A 76 17.87 -28.51 19.29
N GLU A 77 19.09 -28.94 19.60
CA GLU A 77 19.74 -30.08 18.92
C GLU A 77 19.17 -31.41 19.45
N PRO A 78 19.24 -32.51 18.66
CA PRO A 78 18.74 -33.82 19.07
C PRO A 78 19.24 -34.29 20.45
N ASP A 79 20.49 -34.00 20.79
CA ASP A 79 21.08 -34.34 22.09
C ASP A 79 20.46 -33.57 23.26
N GLN A 80 20.01 -32.33 23.03
CA GLN A 80 19.29 -31.54 24.03
C GLN A 80 17.86 -32.07 24.19
N LEU A 81 17.18 -32.39 23.08
CA LEU A 81 15.84 -32.98 23.10
C LEU A 81 15.84 -34.32 23.87
N MET A 82 16.84 -35.17 23.66
CA MET A 82 17.03 -36.41 24.42
C MET A 82 17.24 -36.19 25.92
N ARG A 83 17.99 -35.14 26.32
CA ARG A 83 18.16 -34.81 27.75
C ARG A 83 16.86 -34.32 28.37
N ILE A 84 16.07 -33.55 27.63
CA ILE A 84 14.76 -33.09 28.09
C ILE A 84 13.82 -34.29 28.21
N PHE A 85 13.77 -35.17 27.21
CA PHE A 85 12.97 -36.40 27.24
C PHE A 85 13.24 -37.25 28.49
N LYS A 86 14.53 -37.52 28.80
CA LYS A 86 14.93 -38.24 30.02
C LYS A 86 14.58 -37.53 31.33
N LYS A 87 14.38 -36.21 31.30
CA LYS A 87 13.94 -35.44 32.46
C LYS A 87 12.42 -35.55 32.65
N PHE A 88 11.69 -35.81 31.57
CA PHE A 88 10.24 -36.01 31.58
C PHE A 88 9.86 -37.45 31.90
N ASP A 89 10.57 -38.42 31.31
CA ASP A 89 10.48 -39.85 31.60
C ASP A 89 11.16 -40.17 32.95
N VAL A 90 10.41 -39.99 34.04
CA VAL A 90 10.93 -40.13 35.40
C VAL A 90 11.02 -41.60 35.81
N ASN A 91 10.14 -42.44 35.28
CA ASN A 91 10.18 -43.88 35.53
C ASN A 91 11.20 -44.61 34.62
N CYS A 92 11.78 -43.92 33.63
CA CYS A 92 12.75 -44.43 32.66
C CYS A 92 12.20 -45.61 31.83
N ASP A 93 10.90 -45.62 31.54
CA ASP A 93 10.24 -46.66 30.74
C ASP A 93 10.39 -46.44 29.23
N GLY A 94 11.01 -45.33 28.83
CA GLY A 94 11.23 -44.96 27.44
C GLY A 94 10.07 -44.19 26.82
N TYR A 95 9.07 -43.81 27.61
CA TYR A 95 7.90 -43.06 27.20
C TYR A 95 7.58 -41.94 28.20
N ILE A 96 6.82 -40.93 27.77
CA ILE A 96 6.28 -39.91 28.67
C ILE A 96 4.79 -40.14 28.83
N SER A 97 4.37 -40.52 30.03
CA SER A 97 2.94 -40.63 30.37
C SER A 97 2.26 -39.27 30.52
N HIS A 98 0.93 -39.26 30.45
CA HIS A 98 0.13 -38.06 30.69
C HIS A 98 0.42 -37.45 32.07
N GLU A 99 0.52 -38.28 33.10
CA GLU A 99 0.84 -37.85 34.45
C GLU A 99 2.24 -37.24 34.57
N GLU A 100 3.22 -37.78 33.86
CA GLU A 100 4.59 -37.27 33.83
C GLU A 100 4.67 -35.90 33.14
N LEU A 101 4.01 -35.76 31.99
CA LEU A 101 3.90 -34.50 31.27
C LEU A 101 3.17 -33.44 32.12
N SER A 102 2.02 -33.81 32.68
CA SER A 102 1.18 -32.95 33.52
C SER A 102 1.93 -32.46 34.75
N ARG A 103 2.63 -33.34 35.44
CA ARG A 103 3.43 -32.96 36.62
C ARG A 103 4.47 -31.92 36.26
N ILE A 104 5.14 -32.02 35.13
CA ILE A 104 6.22 -31.10 34.78
C ILE A 104 5.69 -29.75 34.30
N LEU A 105 4.66 -29.74 33.45
CA LEU A 105 4.05 -28.52 32.91
C LEU A 105 3.21 -27.74 33.95
N THR A 106 2.83 -28.38 35.06
CA THR A 106 2.09 -27.73 36.16
C THR A 106 2.99 -27.31 37.34
N SER A 107 4.22 -27.83 37.44
CA SER A 107 5.13 -27.59 38.57
C SER A 107 6.33 -26.68 38.26
N SER A 108 6.62 -26.39 36.99
CA SER A 108 7.78 -25.63 36.56
C SER A 108 7.41 -24.56 35.53
N GLY A 109 7.94 -23.33 35.66
CA GLY A 109 7.68 -22.22 34.74
C GLY A 109 6.30 -21.58 34.90
N GLU A 110 5.73 -21.06 33.80
CA GLU A 110 4.30 -20.67 33.74
C GLU A 110 3.44 -21.93 33.82
N LYS A 111 2.59 -22.00 34.85
CA LYS A 111 1.81 -23.20 35.15
C LYS A 111 0.66 -23.34 34.17
N MET A 112 0.68 -24.40 33.38
CA MET A 112 -0.45 -24.75 32.52
C MET A 112 -1.59 -25.35 33.34
N SER A 113 -2.82 -25.09 32.91
CA SER A 113 -4.01 -25.74 33.42
C SER A 113 -4.07 -27.19 32.95
N ARG A 114 -4.79 -28.04 33.69
CA ARG A 114 -4.95 -29.45 33.32
C ARG A 114 -5.55 -29.64 31.92
N LYS A 115 -6.47 -28.74 31.53
CA LYS A 115 -7.09 -28.75 30.21
C LYS A 115 -6.09 -28.48 29.09
N GLU A 116 -5.19 -27.51 29.27
CA GLU A 116 -4.14 -27.21 28.28
C GLU A 116 -3.16 -28.38 28.13
N VAL A 117 -2.83 -29.06 29.23
CA VAL A 117 -2.02 -30.28 29.19
C VAL A 117 -2.73 -31.41 28.43
N ASP A 118 -4.04 -31.60 28.66
CA ASP A 118 -4.84 -32.61 27.97
C ASP A 118 -4.87 -32.36 26.45
N GLU A 119 -5.00 -31.09 26.04
CA GLU A 119 -4.97 -30.68 24.62
C GLU A 119 -3.60 -30.92 23.99
N ILE A 120 -2.51 -30.54 24.67
CA ILE A 120 -1.13 -30.77 24.21
C ILE A 120 -0.87 -32.27 24.04
N PHE A 121 -1.28 -33.07 25.03
CA PHE A 121 -1.07 -34.52 25.00
C PHE A 121 -1.83 -35.16 23.84
N SER A 122 -3.10 -34.78 23.62
CA SER A 122 -3.91 -35.30 22.52
C SER A 122 -3.39 -34.91 21.13
N LEU A 123 -2.66 -33.80 21.02
CA LEU A 123 -2.02 -33.38 19.77
C LEU A 123 -0.71 -34.13 19.52
N ALA A 124 -0.01 -34.52 20.58
CA ALA A 124 1.29 -35.17 20.52
C ALA A 124 1.20 -36.68 20.28
N ASP A 125 0.26 -37.36 20.96
CA ASP A 125 0.00 -38.80 20.91
C ASP A 125 -0.73 -39.15 19.61
N VAL A 126 0.02 -39.46 18.55
CA VAL A 126 -0.54 -39.73 17.22
C VAL A 126 -0.98 -41.18 17.10
N ASN A 127 -0.27 -42.09 17.74
CA ASN A 127 -0.59 -43.51 17.72
C ASN A 127 -1.75 -43.88 18.68
N LYS A 128 -2.12 -42.96 19.59
CA LYS A 128 -3.18 -43.07 20.61
C LYS A 128 -2.95 -44.20 21.60
N ASP A 129 -1.70 -44.47 21.96
CA ASP A 129 -1.34 -45.48 22.94
C ASP A 129 -1.38 -44.96 24.39
N GLY A 130 -1.69 -43.67 24.58
CA GLY A 130 -1.79 -43.02 25.88
C GLY A 130 -0.44 -42.66 26.48
N LYS A 131 0.64 -42.70 25.69
CA LYS A 131 2.00 -42.31 26.05
C LYS A 131 2.63 -41.54 24.88
N LEU A 132 3.75 -40.86 25.14
CA LEU A 132 4.53 -40.20 24.08
C LEU A 132 5.87 -40.90 23.95
N ASP A 133 6.15 -41.45 22.77
CA ASP A 133 7.49 -41.91 22.45
C ASP A 133 8.44 -40.73 22.14
N TYR A 134 9.74 -41.01 22.05
CA TYR A 134 10.75 -39.98 21.78
C TYR A 134 10.51 -39.21 20.46
N ALA A 135 10.03 -39.89 19.41
CA ALA A 135 9.76 -39.26 18.13
C ALA A 135 8.53 -38.36 18.20
N GLU A 136 7.48 -38.79 18.90
CA GLU A 136 6.27 -38.00 19.14
C GLU A 136 6.56 -36.77 20.00
N PHE A 137 7.40 -36.92 21.04
CA PHE A 137 7.89 -35.80 21.85
C PHE A 137 8.73 -34.80 21.07
N CYS A 138 9.66 -35.27 20.22
CA CYS A 138 10.45 -34.37 19.37
C CYS A 138 9.56 -33.61 18.39
N ARG A 139 8.61 -34.31 17.75
CA ARG A 139 7.64 -33.70 16.83
C ARG A 139 6.78 -32.64 17.53
N LEU A 140 6.37 -32.89 18.78
CA LEU A 140 5.62 -31.91 19.57
C LEU A 140 6.43 -30.62 19.78
N LEU A 141 7.69 -30.74 20.21
CA LEU A 141 8.55 -29.58 20.46
C LEU A 141 8.92 -28.81 19.19
N GLU A 142 9.24 -29.52 18.10
CA GLU A 142 9.52 -28.93 16.80
C GLU A 142 8.29 -28.21 16.24
N SER A 143 7.11 -28.85 16.31
CA SER A 143 5.85 -28.24 15.86
C SER A 143 5.49 -27.02 16.69
N THR A 144 5.70 -27.03 18.00
CA THR A 144 5.43 -25.88 18.86
C THR A 144 6.34 -24.69 18.52
N ALA A 145 7.63 -24.95 18.30
CA ALA A 145 8.59 -23.91 17.89
C ALA A 145 8.26 -23.33 16.50
N GLU A 146 7.87 -24.19 15.55
CA GLU A 146 7.42 -23.78 14.23
C GLU A 146 6.11 -22.99 14.28
N GLN A 147 5.17 -23.38 15.13
CA GLN A 147 3.90 -22.68 15.35
C GLN A 147 4.12 -21.29 15.94
N CYS A 148 5.02 -21.12 16.91
CA CYS A 148 5.35 -19.80 17.47
C CYS A 148 5.94 -18.87 16.39
N GLN A 149 6.94 -19.35 15.64
CA GLN A 149 7.53 -18.58 14.52
C GLN A 149 6.49 -18.24 13.45
N THR A 150 5.65 -19.21 13.08
CA THR A 150 4.62 -19.05 12.06
C THR A 150 3.53 -18.10 12.53
N ALA A 151 3.11 -18.16 13.80
CA ALA A 151 2.14 -17.26 14.39
C ALA A 151 2.67 -15.83 14.47
N ALA A 152 3.93 -15.65 14.89
CA ALA A 152 4.59 -14.35 14.92
C ALA A 152 4.72 -13.76 13.51
N LEU A 153 5.15 -14.55 12.52
CA LEU A 153 5.21 -14.11 11.11
C LEU A 153 3.83 -13.80 10.54
N LYS A 154 2.84 -14.66 10.78
CA LYS A 154 1.46 -14.42 10.35
C LYS A 154 0.87 -13.18 11.02
N LYS A 155 1.19 -12.90 12.28
CA LYS A 155 0.77 -11.69 12.98
C LYS A 155 1.45 -10.45 12.41
N LEU A 156 2.76 -10.50 12.14
CA LEU A 156 3.47 -9.39 11.48
C LEU A 156 2.94 -9.14 10.06
N GLU A 157 2.73 -10.21 9.28
CA GLU A 157 2.12 -10.13 7.96
C GLU A 157 0.67 -9.69 8.03
N ALA A 158 -0.11 -10.15 9.01
CA ALA A 158 -1.49 -9.75 9.21
C ALA A 158 -1.55 -8.31 9.68
N ASP A 159 -0.66 -7.81 10.53
CA ASP A 159 -0.60 -6.40 10.93
C ASP A 159 -0.09 -5.53 9.78
N ALA A 160 0.86 -6.00 8.98
CA ALA A 160 1.28 -5.31 7.77
C ALA A 160 0.17 -5.33 6.71
N LYS A 161 -0.51 -6.46 6.50
CA LYS A 161 -1.66 -6.61 5.59
C LYS A 161 -2.87 -5.87 6.11
N LEU A 162 -3.16 -5.85 7.41
CA LEU A 162 -4.27 -5.16 8.06
C LEU A 162 -3.98 -3.65 8.14
N LYS A 163 -2.73 -3.21 8.26
CA LYS A 163 -2.35 -1.80 8.04
C LYS A 163 -2.37 -1.42 6.55
N ARG A 164 -2.16 -2.38 5.64
CA ARG A 164 -2.31 -2.23 4.18
C ARG A 164 -3.73 -2.50 3.65
N GLN A 165 -4.63 -3.10 4.43
CA GLN A 165 -6.00 -3.56 4.08
C GLN A 165 -7.09 -3.00 5.00
N ASN A 166 -6.80 -2.44 6.17
CA ASN A 166 -7.71 -1.50 6.86
C ASN A 166 -7.83 -0.18 6.09
N PHE A 167 -7.02 -0.04 5.05
CA PHE A 167 -7.26 0.69 3.81
C PHE A 167 -8.39 0.16 2.91
N GLY A 168 -9.26 -0.68 3.46
CA GLY A 168 -10.43 -1.17 2.77
C GLY A 168 -10.86 -2.57 3.18
N ASN A 169 -11.66 -2.67 4.26
CA ASN A 169 -12.84 -3.54 4.44
C ASN A 169 -13.04 -3.88 5.92
N GLN A 170 -13.97 -3.17 6.58
CA GLN A 170 -14.86 -3.86 7.51
C GLN A 170 -16.20 -4.02 6.79
N LEU A 171 -16.65 -5.27 6.69
CA LEU A 171 -18.07 -5.57 6.62
C LEU A 171 -18.55 -5.61 8.07
N ASP A 172 -19.59 -4.83 8.32
CA ASP A 172 -20.33 -4.79 9.57
C ASP A 172 -20.65 -6.19 10.08
N ASN A 173 -20.24 -6.47 11.32
CA ASN A 173 -21.00 -7.34 12.19
C ASN A 173 -21.29 -6.54 13.46
N SER A 174 -22.47 -5.92 13.48
CA SER A 174 -23.14 -5.58 14.73
C SER A 174 -24.28 -6.58 15.01
N PRO A 175 -24.56 -6.86 16.28
CA PRO A 175 -25.29 -8.05 16.71
C PRO A 175 -26.79 -7.78 16.84
N GLN A 176 -27.59 -8.83 16.60
CA GLN A 176 -28.98 -9.11 17.05
C GLN A 176 -29.66 -9.93 15.93
N SER A 177 -30.58 -10.86 16.12
CA SER A 177 -31.16 -11.61 17.24
C SER A 177 -32.15 -12.58 16.59
N SER A 178 -32.22 -13.83 17.05
CA SER A 178 -33.38 -14.76 17.02
C SER A 178 -34.52 -14.60 15.99
N GLU A 179 -34.78 -15.73 15.32
CA GLU A 179 -36.11 -16.31 14.97
C GLU A 179 -36.61 -16.35 13.51
N SER A 180 -36.85 -17.60 13.07
CA SER A 180 -37.95 -18.11 12.23
C SER A 180 -37.82 -18.16 10.69
N GLN A 181 -37.67 -19.39 10.17
CA GLN A 181 -38.17 -19.87 8.86
C GLN A 181 -39.73 -19.82 8.80
N PRO A 182 -40.47 -20.13 7.69
CA PRO A 182 -40.06 -20.89 6.50
C PRO A 182 -40.72 -20.53 5.13
N GLU A 183 -40.38 -21.35 4.13
CA GLU A 183 -41.22 -21.88 3.02
C GLU A 183 -41.08 -21.35 1.57
N LEU A 184 -40.69 -22.31 0.70
CA LEU A 184 -40.96 -22.41 -0.74
C LEU A 184 -42.46 -22.74 -0.97
N PRO A 185 -43.00 -22.51 -2.19
CA PRO A 185 -43.10 -23.66 -3.11
C PRO A 185 -42.78 -23.37 -4.58
N THR A 186 -42.30 -24.47 -5.17
CA THR A 186 -42.18 -24.90 -6.57
C THR A 186 -43.46 -24.85 -7.41
N SER A 187 -43.33 -24.73 -8.74
CA SER A 187 -43.78 -25.71 -9.77
C SER A 187 -44.03 -25.03 -11.13
N GLU A 188 -43.26 -25.38 -12.17
CA GLU A 188 -43.69 -26.18 -13.34
C GLU A 188 -44.43 -25.39 -14.43
N THR A 189 -43.96 -25.45 -15.68
CA THR A 189 -44.53 -26.31 -16.77
C THR A 189 -44.07 -25.77 -18.14
N GLN A 190 -43.32 -26.57 -18.89
CA GLN A 190 -43.19 -26.54 -20.36
C GLN A 190 -44.33 -27.42 -20.95
N PRO A 191 -44.77 -27.33 -22.23
CA PRO A 191 -43.88 -27.74 -23.33
C PRO A 191 -44.22 -27.25 -24.79
N ARG A 192 -43.28 -27.51 -25.72
CA ARG A 192 -43.41 -28.19 -27.06
C ARG A 192 -44.43 -27.65 -28.10
N THR A 193 -44.27 -27.66 -29.43
CA THR A 193 -43.29 -28.08 -30.47
C THR A 193 -43.81 -27.49 -31.80
N GLU A 194 -42.99 -27.39 -32.86
CA GLU A 194 -43.21 -27.91 -34.23
C GLU A 194 -42.61 -27.09 -35.39
N LEU A 195 -42.05 -27.88 -36.32
CA LEU A 195 -41.33 -27.57 -37.54
C LEU A 195 -42.30 -27.31 -38.72
N GLU A 196 -41.79 -26.69 -39.80
CA GLU A 196 -41.76 -27.25 -41.18
C GLU A 196 -41.37 -26.14 -42.21
N THR A 197 -40.16 -26.19 -42.80
CA THR A 197 -39.76 -26.74 -44.13
C THR A 197 -40.25 -26.00 -45.38
N THR A 198 -39.31 -25.52 -46.21
CA THR A 198 -39.08 -25.86 -47.65
C THR A 198 -38.08 -24.85 -48.28
N GLN A 199 -36.86 -25.27 -48.71
CA GLN A 199 -36.41 -25.64 -50.08
C GLN A 199 -36.50 -24.51 -51.13
N ARG A 200 -35.58 -24.25 -52.08
CA ARG A 200 -34.25 -24.73 -52.52
C ARG A 200 -33.91 -23.85 -53.75
N LYS A 201 -32.66 -23.39 -53.94
CA LYS A 201 -31.81 -23.71 -55.13
C LYS A 201 -30.50 -22.94 -55.16
N ASP A 202 -29.47 -23.72 -55.45
CA ASP A 202 -28.04 -23.44 -55.56
C ASP A 202 -27.63 -22.73 -56.87
N SER A 203 -26.50 -21.99 -56.82
CA SER A 203 -25.33 -22.30 -57.66
C SER A 203 -24.04 -21.58 -57.21
N ARG A 204 -23.15 -22.34 -56.55
CA ARG A 204 -21.68 -22.53 -56.74
C ARG A 204 -20.77 -21.30 -57.00
N LEU A 205 -19.56 -21.14 -56.46
CA LEU A 205 -18.74 -21.70 -55.37
C LEU A 205 -17.39 -20.95 -55.50
N SER A 206 -16.89 -20.29 -54.45
CA SER A 206 -15.44 -20.24 -54.19
C SER A 206 -15.18 -20.23 -52.68
N SER A 207 -14.45 -21.26 -52.28
CA SER A 207 -13.95 -21.65 -50.95
C SER A 207 -13.73 -20.56 -49.88
N ARG A 208 -14.33 -20.82 -48.72
CA ARG A 208 -13.91 -20.34 -47.38
C ARG A 208 -12.65 -21.09 -46.90
N PRO A 209 -11.96 -20.59 -45.85
CA PRO A 209 -12.30 -21.13 -44.53
C PRO A 209 -12.96 -20.08 -43.62
N SER A 210 -13.96 -20.56 -42.89
CA SER A 210 -14.68 -19.88 -41.84
C SER A 210 -13.76 -19.60 -40.66
N SER A 211 -13.57 -18.34 -40.29
CA SER A 211 -13.31 -17.97 -38.90
C SER A 211 -14.51 -17.17 -38.39
N ALA A 212 -15.01 -17.59 -37.23
CA ALA A 212 -16.28 -17.20 -36.66
C ALA A 212 -16.39 -15.68 -36.51
N ARG A 213 -17.24 -15.05 -37.36
CA ARG A 213 -17.86 -13.77 -37.05
C ARG A 213 -18.90 -14.04 -35.96
N SER A 214 -18.41 -14.29 -34.75
CA SER A 214 -19.24 -14.33 -33.55
C SER A 214 -19.97 -13.00 -33.48
N ARG A 215 -21.27 -13.06 -33.22
CA ARG A 215 -22.14 -11.91 -32.92
C ARG A 215 -21.67 -11.30 -31.59
N ARG A 216 -20.46 -10.72 -31.55
CA ARG A 216 -19.97 -10.01 -30.37
C ARG A 216 -20.69 -8.68 -30.29
N SER A 217 -21.37 -8.49 -29.17
CA SER A 217 -21.92 -7.24 -28.70
C SER A 217 -20.79 -6.23 -28.53
N SER A 218 -20.57 -5.35 -29.52
CA SER A 218 -19.48 -4.38 -29.52
C SER A 218 -20.00 -2.94 -29.46
N LEU A 219 -19.37 -2.11 -28.64
CA LEU A 219 -19.46 -0.66 -28.66
C LEU A 219 -18.12 -0.11 -29.15
N SER A 220 -18.13 0.96 -29.95
CA SER A 220 -16.91 1.61 -30.41
C SER A 220 -16.97 3.11 -30.11
N THR A 221 -15.84 3.66 -29.66
CA THR A 221 -15.70 5.07 -29.30
C THR A 221 -14.44 5.62 -29.94
N ALA A 222 -14.60 6.68 -30.74
CA ALA A 222 -13.50 7.40 -31.38
C ALA A 222 -13.50 8.86 -30.92
N ILE A 223 -12.42 9.33 -30.34
CA ILE A 223 -12.25 10.71 -29.85
C ILE A 223 -10.88 11.22 -30.30
N THR A 224 -10.87 12.35 -31.01
CA THR A 224 -9.64 13.08 -31.34
C THR A 224 -9.43 14.23 -30.35
N MET A 225 -8.20 14.34 -29.87
CA MET A 225 -7.74 15.35 -28.92
C MET A 225 -6.63 16.16 -29.57
N GLY A 226 -6.74 17.50 -29.55
CA GLY A 226 -5.74 18.39 -30.14
C GLY A 226 -4.43 18.44 -29.35
N ALA A 227 -3.39 19.02 -29.94
CA ALA A 227 -2.13 19.29 -29.25
C ALA A 227 -2.33 20.28 -28.09
N GLY A 228 -1.70 19.98 -26.95
CA GLY A 228 -1.87 20.61 -25.63
C GLY A 228 -1.49 22.09 -25.48
N SER A 229 -1.28 22.80 -26.59
CA SER A 229 -0.95 24.23 -26.62
C SER A 229 -2.09 25.12 -27.14
N THR A 230 -3.16 24.55 -27.71
CA THR A 230 -4.10 25.35 -28.53
C THR A 230 -5.44 25.71 -27.87
N LYS A 231 -5.78 25.18 -26.69
CA LYS A 231 -7.04 25.52 -26.00
C LYS A 231 -6.87 25.52 -24.49
N SER A 232 -6.18 26.53 -23.95
CA SER A 232 -6.36 26.93 -22.55
C SER A 232 -7.78 27.46 -22.42
N GLY A 233 -8.66 26.74 -21.72
CA GLY A 233 -9.85 27.34 -21.16
C GLY A 233 -9.38 28.41 -20.19
N ARG A 234 -9.37 29.69 -20.62
CA ARG A 234 -8.91 30.82 -19.80
C ARG A 234 -9.77 30.95 -18.55
N LEU A 235 -9.44 30.21 -17.50
CA LEU A 235 -9.76 30.61 -16.14
C LEU A 235 -8.65 31.56 -15.72
N VAL A 236 -8.98 32.85 -15.76
CA VAL A 236 -8.06 33.92 -15.37
C VAL A 236 -7.95 33.89 -13.86
N GLU A 237 -6.71 33.76 -13.39
CA GLU A 237 -6.35 33.94 -11.99
C GLU A 237 -7.05 35.19 -11.43
N PRO A 238 -7.70 35.12 -10.24
CA PRO A 238 -8.31 36.29 -9.63
C PRO A 238 -7.30 37.45 -9.55
N LYS A 239 -7.69 38.64 -10.00
CA LYS A 239 -6.78 39.81 -10.00
C LYS A 239 -6.30 40.21 -8.59
N SER A 240 -7.05 39.82 -7.57
CA SER A 240 -6.79 40.03 -6.14
C SER A 240 -6.27 38.77 -5.43
N LEU A 241 -5.79 37.74 -6.16
CA LEU A 241 -5.35 36.48 -5.53
C LEU A 241 -4.24 36.69 -4.48
N GLN A 242 -3.40 37.72 -4.67
CA GLN A 242 -2.35 38.08 -3.71
C GLN A 242 -2.89 38.55 -2.36
N ASP A 243 -4.13 39.05 -2.33
CA ASP A 243 -4.79 39.53 -1.12
C ASP A 243 -5.60 38.42 -0.42
N TRP A 244 -5.77 37.26 -1.08
CA TRP A 244 -6.51 36.13 -0.54
C TRP A 244 -5.67 35.38 0.50
N HIS A 245 -6.34 34.78 1.48
CA HIS A 245 -5.67 33.89 2.44
C HIS A 245 -5.12 32.67 1.70
N HIS A 246 -3.81 32.48 1.77
CA HIS A 246 -3.09 31.42 1.07
C HIS A 246 -2.57 30.37 2.05
N THR A 247 -2.79 29.11 1.73
CA THR A 247 -2.16 27.98 2.40
C THR A 247 -1.61 27.01 1.36
N LEU A 248 -0.46 26.42 1.67
CA LEU A 248 0.24 25.47 0.82
C LEU A 248 0.43 24.16 1.56
N MET A 249 0.43 23.05 0.81
CA MET A 249 0.80 21.74 1.33
C MET A 249 1.47 20.93 0.23
N ARG A 250 2.58 20.27 0.54
CA ARG A 250 3.27 19.34 -0.33
C ARG A 250 2.77 17.92 -0.09
N GLY A 251 3.11 17.04 -1.02
CA GLY A 251 2.84 15.63 -0.92
C GLY A 251 3.54 14.85 -2.01
N CYS A 252 3.26 13.56 -2.08
CA CYS A 252 3.83 12.70 -3.09
C CYS A 252 2.87 11.57 -3.47
N PHE A 253 2.89 11.20 -4.74
CA PHE A 253 2.34 9.93 -5.22
C PHE A 253 3.46 8.89 -5.20
N TYR A 254 3.26 7.77 -4.50
CA TYR A 254 4.18 6.64 -4.52
C TYR A 254 3.56 5.48 -5.29
N LEU A 255 4.35 4.85 -6.15
CA LEU A 255 3.97 3.67 -6.89
C LEU A 255 4.41 2.42 -6.13
N GLU A 256 3.46 1.63 -5.67
CA GLU A 256 3.70 0.38 -4.95
C GLU A 256 4.08 -0.77 -5.91
N GLU A 257 4.59 -1.86 -5.35
CA GLU A 257 5.00 -3.04 -6.13
C GLU A 257 3.85 -3.69 -6.92
N ASP A 258 2.63 -3.64 -6.40
CA ASP A 258 1.43 -4.17 -7.03
C ASP A 258 0.82 -3.22 -8.08
N GLY A 259 1.44 -2.05 -8.29
CA GLY A 259 0.99 -1.00 -9.20
C GLY A 259 -0.05 -0.05 -8.60
N THR A 260 -0.38 -0.19 -7.32
CA THR A 260 -1.23 0.76 -6.59
C THR A 260 -0.49 2.09 -6.42
N ILE A 261 -1.23 3.19 -6.49
CA ILE A 261 -0.68 4.52 -6.23
C ILE A 261 -1.23 5.01 -4.89
N VAL A 262 -0.34 5.35 -3.97
CA VAL A 262 -0.70 5.87 -2.65
C VAL A 262 -0.26 7.33 -2.51
N SER A 263 -1.03 8.10 -1.75
CA SER A 263 -0.74 9.49 -1.46
C SER A 263 -1.47 9.94 -0.20
N LEU A 264 -0.89 10.90 0.54
CA LEU A 264 -1.54 11.53 1.67
C LEU A 264 -2.85 12.20 1.25
N GLN A 265 -3.79 12.25 2.19
CA GLN A 265 -5.01 13.04 2.07
C GLN A 265 -4.86 14.31 2.90
N TYR A 266 -5.67 15.32 2.61
CA TYR A 266 -5.62 16.57 3.36
C TYR A 266 -7.01 16.99 3.79
N ARG A 267 -7.13 17.52 5.01
CA ARG A 267 -8.36 18.11 5.51
C ARG A 267 -8.28 19.61 5.36
N LEU A 268 -9.22 20.15 4.59
CA LEU A 268 -9.44 21.58 4.45
C LEU A 268 -10.64 21.96 5.32
N VAL A 269 -10.45 22.91 6.24
CA VAL A 269 -11.54 23.48 7.03
C VAL A 269 -11.76 24.91 6.58
N ILE A 270 -12.99 25.21 6.18
CA ILE A 270 -13.42 26.53 5.75
C ILE A 270 -14.37 27.07 6.82
N PRO A 271 -14.01 28.17 7.51
CA PRO A 271 -14.81 28.69 8.63
C PRO A 271 -16.10 29.36 8.17
N GLU A 272 -16.08 30.00 7.00
CA GLU A 272 -17.22 30.73 6.42
C GLU A 272 -17.24 30.57 4.90
N THR A 273 -18.44 30.65 4.30
CA THR A 273 -18.60 30.51 2.85
C THR A 273 -17.75 31.53 2.12
N THR A 274 -16.87 31.07 1.23
CA THR A 274 -15.89 31.92 0.53
C THR A 274 -15.67 31.45 -0.90
N SER A 275 -15.22 32.35 -1.76
CA SER A 275 -14.57 32.00 -3.02
C SER A 275 -13.26 31.25 -2.73
N VAL A 276 -13.04 30.15 -3.44
CA VAL A 276 -11.84 29.32 -3.32
C VAL A 276 -11.21 29.11 -4.70
N TYR A 277 -9.88 29.22 -4.74
CA TYR A 277 -9.05 28.86 -5.88
C TYR A 277 -8.09 27.74 -5.45
N LEU A 278 -8.25 26.57 -6.05
CA LEU A 278 -7.49 25.36 -5.74
C LEU A 278 -6.56 25.04 -6.90
N THR A 279 -5.32 24.69 -6.57
CA THR A 279 -4.35 24.23 -7.57
C THR A 279 -3.54 23.04 -7.06
N ILE A 280 -3.18 22.14 -7.98
CA ILE A 280 -2.25 21.03 -7.74
C ILE A 280 -1.33 20.84 -8.94
N TRP A 281 -0.04 20.57 -8.71
CA TRP A 281 0.92 20.24 -9.78
C TRP A 281 2.14 19.46 -9.27
N PRO A 282 2.87 18.75 -10.15
CA PRO A 282 4.13 18.10 -9.78
C PRO A 282 5.20 19.08 -9.27
N LEU A 283 5.85 18.74 -8.16
CA LEU A 283 6.93 19.54 -7.59
C LEU A 283 8.23 19.28 -8.37
N ASN A 284 8.85 20.34 -8.89
CA ASN A 284 10.16 20.28 -9.52
C ASN A 284 11.25 20.38 -8.45
N LEU A 285 12.00 19.30 -8.24
CA LEU A 285 13.13 19.25 -7.30
C LEU A 285 14.47 19.62 -7.98
N SER A 286 14.49 19.73 -9.31
CA SER A 286 15.72 20.07 -10.01
C SER A 286 16.18 21.49 -9.68
N PRO A 287 17.43 21.69 -9.23
CA PRO A 287 17.98 23.02 -8.98
C PRO A 287 18.28 23.79 -10.27
N ILE A 288 18.21 23.13 -11.44
CA ILE A 288 18.49 23.71 -12.75
C ILE A 288 17.16 23.92 -13.48
N PRO A 289 16.71 25.16 -13.70
CA PRO A 289 15.43 25.46 -14.35
C PRO A 289 15.29 24.86 -15.76
N GLU A 290 16.41 24.76 -16.51
CA GLU A 290 16.44 24.23 -17.88
C GLU A 290 16.31 22.69 -17.96
N LYS A 291 16.45 22.00 -16.83
CA LYS A 291 16.37 20.54 -16.74
C LYS A 291 15.33 20.15 -15.68
N PRO A 292 14.04 20.20 -16.00
CA PRO A 292 12.99 19.86 -15.04
C PRO A 292 13.07 18.40 -14.59
N SER A 293 12.49 18.10 -13.43
CA SER A 293 12.38 16.74 -12.92
C SER A 293 11.68 15.80 -13.93
N PRO A 294 12.07 14.52 -14.02
CA PRO A 294 11.51 13.58 -15.00
C PRO A 294 10.00 13.34 -14.88
N TRP A 295 9.42 13.57 -13.70
CA TRP A 295 7.99 13.35 -13.40
C TRP A 295 7.10 14.57 -13.65
N MET A 296 7.64 15.70 -14.15
CA MET A 296 6.82 16.88 -14.47
C MET A 296 5.73 16.61 -15.52
N CYS A 297 5.82 15.49 -16.24
CA CYS A 297 4.80 15.07 -17.19
C CYS A 297 3.63 14.30 -16.56
N VAL A 298 3.72 13.89 -15.29
CA VAL A 298 2.67 13.17 -14.56
C VAL A 298 1.47 14.08 -14.37
N ASP A 299 0.27 13.56 -14.65
CA ASP A 299 -0.95 14.33 -14.40
C ASP A 299 -1.33 14.29 -12.92
N THR A 300 -1.78 15.43 -12.43
CA THR A 300 -2.25 15.59 -11.06
C THR A 300 -3.68 16.10 -11.09
N ALA A 301 -4.52 15.63 -10.18
CA ALA A 301 -5.82 16.22 -9.93
C ALA A 301 -6.10 16.14 -8.44
N LEU A 302 -6.94 17.05 -7.95
CA LEU A 302 -7.36 17.11 -6.57
C LEU A 302 -8.87 16.99 -6.54
N TYR A 303 -9.37 15.92 -5.92
CA TYR A 303 -10.79 15.69 -5.71
C TYR A 303 -11.17 16.20 -4.32
N VAL A 304 -12.20 17.04 -4.24
CA VAL A 304 -12.70 17.59 -2.98
C VAL A 304 -14.00 16.87 -2.63
N VAL A 305 -14.02 16.25 -1.45
CA VAL A 305 -15.19 15.58 -0.92
C VAL A 305 -15.62 16.15 0.43
N THR A 306 -16.90 16.05 0.78
CA THR A 306 -17.40 16.48 2.09
C THR A 306 -16.83 15.61 3.21
N GLY A 307 -16.40 16.22 4.31
CA GLY A 307 -15.73 15.54 5.43
C GLY A 307 -16.62 14.72 6.38
N ASN A 308 -17.92 14.57 6.12
CA ASN A 308 -18.83 13.76 6.93
C ASN A 308 -18.74 12.28 6.51
N GLU A 309 -18.08 11.48 7.35
CA GLU A 309 -17.78 10.05 7.12
C GLU A 309 -19.02 9.14 7.09
N THR A 310 -20.21 9.65 7.44
CA THR A 310 -21.39 8.81 7.75
C THR A 310 -22.30 8.50 6.56
N LYS A 311 -22.07 9.04 5.36
CA LYS A 311 -22.89 8.74 4.17
C LYS A 311 -21.99 8.45 2.97
N GLU A 312 -21.88 7.18 2.61
CA GLU A 312 -21.07 6.73 1.48
C GLU A 312 -21.60 7.22 0.11
N ASP A 313 -22.84 7.73 0.05
CA ASP A 313 -23.56 7.90 -1.23
C ASP A 313 -23.55 9.31 -1.86
N SER A 314 -23.01 10.39 -1.29
CA SER A 314 -23.08 11.73 -1.94
C SER A 314 -22.00 12.78 -1.54
N ASN A 315 -20.70 12.45 -1.66
CA ASN A 315 -19.64 13.28 -1.09
C ASN A 315 -18.80 14.10 -2.08
N LEU A 316 -18.86 13.90 -3.40
CA LEU A 316 -18.03 14.68 -4.34
C LEU A 316 -18.56 16.11 -4.47
N VAL A 317 -17.72 17.10 -4.13
CA VAL A 317 -18.04 18.54 -4.23
C VAL A 317 -17.52 19.09 -5.56
N CYS A 318 -16.22 18.95 -5.79
CA CYS A 318 -15.55 19.45 -6.99
C CYS A 318 -14.22 18.73 -7.23
N PHE A 319 -13.56 19.01 -8.36
CA PHE A 319 -12.21 18.54 -8.62
C PHE A 319 -11.49 19.47 -9.60
N THR A 320 -10.16 19.48 -9.55
CA THR A 320 -9.30 20.28 -10.46
C THR A 320 -9.32 19.68 -11.86
N GLU A 321 -10.18 20.20 -12.72
CA GLU A 321 -10.41 19.65 -14.06
C GLU A 321 -9.71 20.40 -15.19
N LEU A 322 -9.32 21.64 -14.92
CA LEU A 322 -8.71 22.54 -15.90
C LEU A 322 -7.20 22.48 -15.78
N ARG A 323 -6.50 22.64 -16.91
CA ARG A 323 -5.04 22.53 -16.97
C ARG A 323 -4.42 23.80 -17.56
N ASP A 324 -3.50 24.40 -16.82
CA ASP A 324 -2.54 25.39 -17.31
C ASP A 324 -1.12 24.83 -17.17
N LYS A 325 -0.52 24.42 -18.30
CA LYS A 325 0.76 23.70 -18.34
C LYS A 325 0.77 22.46 -17.42
N GLU A 326 1.60 22.44 -16.37
CA GLU A 326 1.64 21.35 -15.38
C GLU A 326 0.64 21.54 -14.24
N ARG A 327 0.00 22.72 -14.13
CA ARG A 327 -0.94 23.07 -13.07
C ARG A 327 -2.36 22.66 -13.40
N PHE A 328 -3.00 21.98 -12.46
CA PHE A 328 -4.42 21.66 -12.52
C PHE A 328 -5.18 22.51 -11.51
N LEU A 329 -6.29 23.10 -11.95
CA LEU A 329 -6.97 24.13 -11.17
C LEU A 329 -8.49 23.93 -11.10
N TRP A 330 -9.06 24.48 -10.02
CA TRP A 330 -10.49 24.64 -9.83
C TRP A 330 -10.77 25.98 -9.16
N ARG A 331 -11.88 26.62 -9.54
CA ARG A 331 -12.38 27.84 -8.92
C ARG A 331 -13.87 27.71 -8.68
N GLY A 332 -14.32 28.10 -7.49
CA GLY A 332 -15.74 28.15 -7.15
C GLY A 332 -15.95 28.62 -5.72
N GLU A 333 -17.19 28.55 -5.26
CA GLU A 333 -17.56 28.86 -3.88
C GLU A 333 -17.62 27.56 -3.08
N LEU A 334 -17.05 27.57 -1.87
CA LEU A 334 -17.20 26.48 -0.89
C LEU A 334 -17.88 27.03 0.36
N SER A 335 -18.87 26.31 0.86
CA SER A 335 -19.58 26.66 2.09
C SER A 335 -18.71 26.40 3.32
N ALA A 336 -19.11 26.97 4.46
CA ALA A 336 -18.49 26.63 5.75
C ALA A 336 -18.57 25.12 6.03
N GLY A 337 -17.45 24.50 6.39
CA GLY A 337 -17.40 23.06 6.65
C GLY A 337 -16.01 22.45 6.59
N SER A 338 -15.95 21.13 6.79
CA SER A 338 -14.74 20.32 6.62
C SER A 338 -14.82 19.52 5.33
N TYR A 339 -13.73 19.55 4.57
CA TYR A 339 -13.57 18.88 3.30
C TYR A 339 -12.32 17.99 3.33
N LEU A 340 -12.39 16.86 2.63
CA LEU A 340 -11.26 15.97 2.36
C LEU A 340 -10.78 16.21 0.93
N LEU A 341 -9.49 16.49 0.80
CA LEU A 341 -8.76 16.71 -0.44
C LEU A 341 -8.02 15.42 -0.76
N LEU A 342 -8.38 14.82 -1.89
CA LEU A 342 -7.90 13.52 -2.35
C LEU A 342 -7.05 13.73 -3.61
N PRO A 343 -5.70 13.75 -3.48
CA PRO A 343 -4.82 13.79 -4.64
C PRO A 343 -5.02 12.57 -5.52
N PHE A 344 -4.93 12.79 -6.83
CA PHE A 344 -5.14 11.77 -7.85
C PHE A 344 -4.15 11.96 -8.99
N THR A 345 -3.65 10.84 -9.50
CA THR A 345 -3.00 10.76 -10.81
C THR A 345 -3.59 9.58 -11.56
N THR A 346 -3.62 9.65 -12.90
CA THR A 346 -4.05 8.49 -13.70
C THR A 346 -3.06 7.33 -13.63
N GLY A 347 -1.83 7.60 -13.20
CA GLY A 347 -0.73 6.64 -13.26
C GLY A 347 -0.16 6.43 -14.66
N CYS A 348 -0.78 6.96 -15.73
CA CYS A 348 -0.37 6.74 -17.11
C CYS A 348 1.12 7.04 -17.36
N ARG A 349 1.66 8.06 -16.68
CA ARG A 349 3.05 8.53 -16.81
C ARG A 349 3.88 8.30 -15.54
N LEU A 350 3.30 7.67 -14.51
CA LEU A 350 3.95 7.22 -13.27
C LEU A 350 3.96 5.69 -13.27
N MET A 351 4.87 5.09 -14.05
CA MET A 351 4.95 3.65 -14.26
C MET A 351 6.37 3.16 -13.96
N LYS A 352 6.49 1.94 -13.43
CA LYS A 352 7.78 1.24 -13.29
C LYS A 352 8.44 1.17 -14.68
N ARG A 353 9.48 1.96 -14.89
CA ARG A 353 10.17 2.01 -16.19
C ARG A 353 10.84 0.65 -16.43
N THR A 354 10.30 -0.14 -17.37
CA THR A 354 10.99 -1.28 -17.97
C THR A 354 12.04 -0.76 -18.95
N ARG A 355 13.11 -0.16 -18.43
CA ARG A 355 14.35 0.00 -19.20
C ARG A 355 15.42 -0.81 -18.52
N LYS A 356 16.27 -1.44 -19.34
CA LYS A 356 17.57 -2.00 -18.94
C LYS A 356 18.41 -0.87 -18.33
N THR A 357 18.19 -0.55 -17.07
CA THR A 357 18.95 0.48 -16.34
C THR A 357 20.18 -0.16 -15.74
N SER A 358 21.32 0.49 -15.98
CA SER A 358 22.62 0.33 -15.33
C SER A 358 22.70 -0.75 -14.25
N THR A 359 23.54 -1.76 -14.45
CA THR A 359 23.90 -2.77 -13.44
C THR A 359 24.69 -2.18 -12.25
N LYS A 360 25.00 -0.88 -12.25
CA LYS A 360 25.84 -0.25 -11.24
C LYS A 360 24.98 0.41 -10.16
N THR A 361 24.90 -0.24 -9.00
CA THR A 361 24.37 0.32 -7.76
C THR A 361 25.23 1.51 -7.32
N ALA A 362 24.61 2.64 -7.01
CA ALA A 362 25.28 3.82 -6.48
C ALA A 362 25.90 3.52 -5.11
N GLN A 363 26.96 4.23 -4.77
CA GLN A 363 27.56 4.13 -3.44
C GLN A 363 26.92 5.19 -2.53
N LEU A 364 26.38 4.77 -1.38
CA LEU A 364 25.72 5.67 -0.43
C LEU A 364 26.70 6.32 0.55
N VAL A 365 27.72 5.56 0.97
CA VAL A 365 28.72 6.00 1.93
C VAL A 365 30.14 5.72 1.47
N ASN A 366 31.05 6.62 1.81
CA ASN A 366 32.49 6.49 1.59
C ASN A 366 33.21 6.53 2.93
N ARG A 367 34.37 5.87 3.01
CA ARG A 367 35.31 6.07 4.11
C ARG A 367 36.35 7.10 3.71
N THR A 368 36.56 8.10 4.54
CA THR A 368 37.60 9.12 4.36
C THR A 368 38.98 8.52 4.62
N GLN A 369 40.03 9.31 4.35
CA GLN A 369 41.41 8.90 4.65
C GLN A 369 41.66 8.70 6.16
N SER A 370 40.86 9.34 7.03
CA SER A 370 40.90 9.15 8.49
C SER A 370 40.12 7.91 8.95
N GLY A 371 39.39 7.23 8.06
CA GLY A 371 38.58 6.05 8.37
C GLY A 371 37.15 6.35 8.81
N GLU A 372 36.76 7.62 8.88
CA GLU A 372 35.40 8.08 9.20
C GLU A 372 34.47 7.86 8.01
N LEU A 373 33.20 7.54 8.28
CA LEU A 373 32.19 7.40 7.24
C LEU A 373 31.57 8.75 6.89
N GLU A 374 31.36 8.98 5.60
CA GLU A 374 30.67 10.14 5.07
C GLU A 374 29.66 9.73 4.01
N LEU A 375 28.51 10.42 3.98
CA LEU A 375 27.53 10.26 2.91
C LEU A 375 28.10 10.79 1.59
N THR A 376 27.87 10.07 0.49
CA THR A 376 28.26 10.53 -0.85
C THR A 376 27.48 11.78 -1.27
N LYS A 377 28.03 12.56 -2.21
CA LYS A 377 27.38 13.78 -2.70
C LYS A 377 26.02 13.46 -3.33
N GLU A 378 25.96 12.36 -4.07
CA GLU A 378 24.76 11.88 -4.75
C GLU A 378 23.70 11.46 -3.72
N PHE A 379 24.09 10.76 -2.66
CA PHE A 379 23.16 10.36 -1.61
C PHE A 379 22.66 11.55 -0.78
N LYS A 380 23.53 12.52 -0.45
CA LYS A 380 23.11 13.78 0.19
C LYS A 380 22.09 14.55 -0.65
N ALA A 381 22.22 14.53 -1.98
CA ALA A 381 21.25 15.14 -2.88
C ALA A 381 19.90 14.41 -2.82
N ALA A 382 19.89 13.06 -2.86
CA ALA A 382 18.67 12.26 -2.72
C ALA A 382 17.98 12.47 -1.35
N LEU A 383 18.74 12.56 -0.25
CA LEU A 383 18.19 12.87 1.07
C LEU A 383 17.65 14.30 1.16
N SER A 384 18.28 15.25 0.47
CA SER A 384 17.77 16.63 0.39
C SER A 384 16.46 16.71 -0.38
N ASP A 385 16.34 15.96 -1.47
CA ASP A 385 15.09 15.81 -2.22
C ASP A 385 14.00 15.18 -1.33
N ILE A 386 14.33 14.11 -0.59
CA ILE A 386 13.41 13.48 0.39
C ILE A 386 12.94 14.50 1.42
N PHE A 387 13.86 15.29 2.00
CA PHE A 387 13.54 16.35 2.95
C PHE A 387 12.50 17.32 2.39
N GLU A 388 12.70 17.81 1.16
CA GLU A 388 11.74 18.72 0.50
C GLU A 388 10.36 18.09 0.26
N VAL A 389 10.29 16.76 0.13
CA VAL A 389 9.04 16.03 -0.07
C VAL A 389 8.27 15.84 1.25
N ILE A 390 8.99 15.64 2.36
CA ILE A 390 8.39 15.36 3.67
C ILE A 390 8.15 16.62 4.51
N ASP A 391 8.81 17.74 4.17
CA ASP A 391 8.46 19.10 4.61
C ASP A 391 7.14 19.51 3.95
N LEU A 392 6.02 19.10 4.56
CA LEU A 392 4.70 19.19 3.98
C LEU A 392 4.21 20.63 3.95
N ASP A 393 4.52 21.44 4.95
CA ASP A 393 4.12 22.85 4.98
C ASP A 393 5.11 23.78 4.24
N GLY A 394 6.30 23.27 3.88
CA GLY A 394 7.32 24.03 3.18
C GLY A 394 8.05 25.04 4.08
N SER A 395 8.02 24.83 5.40
CA SER A 395 8.70 25.67 6.40
C SER A 395 10.22 25.59 6.31
N GLY A 396 10.75 24.53 5.68
CA GLY A 396 12.17 24.20 5.66
C GLY A 396 12.66 23.51 6.95
N LEU A 397 11.73 23.08 7.80
CA LEU A 397 11.96 22.33 9.04
C LEU A 397 11.04 21.10 9.05
N LEU A 398 11.38 20.07 9.83
CA LEU A 398 10.51 18.90 10.01
C LEU A 398 9.96 18.86 11.42
N SER A 399 8.65 18.95 11.51
CA SER A 399 7.87 18.64 12.70
C SER A 399 7.87 17.13 12.99
N LEU A 400 7.45 16.75 14.21
CA LEU A 400 7.26 15.34 14.58
C LEU A 400 6.20 14.67 13.69
N GLU A 401 5.17 15.41 13.28
CA GLU A 401 4.09 14.87 12.44
C GLU A 401 4.62 14.53 11.04
N GLU A 402 5.39 15.44 10.43
CA GLU A 402 6.04 15.23 9.13
C GLU A 402 7.05 14.08 9.17
N TYR A 403 7.89 14.05 10.19
CA TYR A 403 8.83 12.96 10.41
C TYR A 403 8.11 11.62 10.59
N ASN A 404 6.94 11.61 11.24
CA ASN A 404 6.12 10.41 11.39
C ASN A 404 5.51 9.92 10.07
N PHE A 405 5.19 10.80 9.13
CA PHE A 405 4.77 10.36 7.79
C PHE A 405 5.92 9.69 7.04
N PHE A 406 7.14 10.20 7.19
CA PHE A 406 8.35 9.59 6.65
C PHE A 406 8.58 8.20 7.27
N GLU A 407 8.65 8.08 8.60
CA GLU A 407 8.85 6.80 9.31
C GLU A 407 7.75 5.79 8.97
N GLN A 408 6.50 6.23 8.95
CA GLN A 408 5.39 5.35 8.60
C GLN A 408 5.54 4.78 7.18
N ARG A 409 6.16 5.52 6.26
CA ARG A 409 6.39 5.09 4.87
C ARG A 409 7.61 4.17 4.74
N THR A 410 8.67 4.39 5.51
CA THR A 410 9.97 3.71 5.39
C THR A 410 10.08 2.49 6.32
N SER A 411 9.72 2.65 7.59
CA SER A 411 9.83 1.62 8.63
C SER A 411 8.47 0.97 8.97
N GLY A 412 7.37 1.67 8.69
CA GLY A 412 6.02 1.27 9.08
C GLY A 412 5.71 1.52 10.56
N GLU A 413 6.57 2.29 11.22
CA GLU A 413 6.48 2.65 12.64
C GLU A 413 6.31 4.17 12.78
N LYS A 414 5.99 4.64 13.99
CA LYS A 414 5.95 6.08 14.30
C LYS A 414 6.99 6.34 15.38
N CYS A 415 7.68 7.45 15.25
CA CYS A 415 8.49 8.06 16.28
C CYS A 415 7.58 8.63 17.38
N ASP A 416 7.77 8.18 18.61
CA ASP A 416 7.07 8.73 19.78
C ASP A 416 7.75 10.01 20.29
N GLU A 417 7.10 10.70 21.23
CA GLU A 417 7.59 11.98 21.74
C GLU A 417 8.94 11.86 22.47
N ASP A 418 9.18 10.72 23.13
CA ASP A 418 10.42 10.46 23.86
C ASP A 418 11.61 10.26 22.90
N ALA A 419 11.41 9.44 21.85
CA ALA A 419 12.39 9.26 20.79
C ALA A 419 12.64 10.57 20.02
N TRP A 420 11.59 11.37 19.78
CA TRP A 420 11.72 12.67 19.15
C TRP A 420 12.48 13.67 20.03
N ALA A 421 12.30 13.64 21.36
CA ALA A 421 13.08 14.47 22.26
C ALA A 421 14.58 14.16 22.15
N ILE A 422 14.93 12.88 22.12
CA ILE A 422 16.33 12.42 21.92
C ILE A 422 16.86 12.88 20.55
N CYS A 423 16.04 12.79 19.49
CA CYS A 423 16.41 13.30 18.17
C CYS A 423 16.76 14.79 18.21
N LYS A 424 15.92 15.61 18.87
CA LYS A 424 16.15 17.05 18.97
C LYS A 424 17.38 17.45 19.79
N GLU A 425 17.77 16.61 20.77
CA GLU A 425 18.96 16.86 21.59
C GLU A 425 20.26 16.50 20.86
N ASN A 426 20.22 15.52 19.96
CA ASN A 426 21.43 14.96 19.34
C ASN A 426 21.72 15.50 17.93
N PHE A 427 20.74 16.10 17.26
CA PHE A 427 20.87 16.57 15.88
C PHE A 427 20.56 18.06 15.73
N ASP A 428 20.99 18.65 14.61
CA ASP A 428 20.73 20.06 14.33
C ASP A 428 19.22 20.36 14.23
N THR A 429 18.74 21.24 15.11
CA THR A 429 17.33 21.65 15.20
C THR A 429 17.19 23.16 15.29
N LYS A 430 16.03 23.65 14.82
CA LYS A 430 15.62 25.06 14.94
C LYS A 430 14.16 25.10 15.36
N ASN A 431 13.82 25.95 16.32
CA ASN A 431 12.45 26.06 16.86
C ASN A 431 11.86 24.71 17.37
N ASN A 432 12.71 23.81 17.88
CA ASN A 432 12.35 22.44 18.26
C ASN A 432 11.91 21.52 17.09
N GLU A 433 12.29 21.86 15.87
CA GLU A 433 12.04 21.07 14.66
C GLU A 433 13.36 20.72 13.97
N LEU A 434 13.39 19.59 13.27
CA LEU A 434 14.61 19.05 12.68
C LEU A 434 14.98 19.83 11.42
N THR A 435 16.22 20.30 11.31
CA THR A 435 16.66 20.99 10.09
C THR A 435 17.05 19.98 9.01
N ARG A 436 17.23 20.44 7.78
CA ARG A 436 17.80 19.62 6.70
C ARG A 436 19.17 19.03 7.07
N GLN A 437 20.00 19.81 7.76
CA GLN A 437 21.31 19.36 8.17
C GLN A 437 21.19 18.27 9.24
N GLY A 438 20.31 18.45 10.23
CA GLY A 438 20.00 17.44 11.23
C GLY A 438 19.44 16.15 10.62
N PHE A 439 18.61 16.24 9.59
CA PHE A 439 18.10 15.07 8.86
C PHE A 439 19.21 14.29 8.14
N LEU A 440 20.19 14.98 7.54
CA LEU A 440 21.36 14.34 6.94
C LEU A 440 22.25 13.67 8.00
N GLU A 441 22.43 14.30 9.15
CA GLU A 441 23.21 13.76 10.28
C GLU A 441 22.56 12.51 10.87
N LEU A 442 21.22 12.49 10.97
CA LEU A 442 20.45 11.33 11.41
C LEU A 442 20.69 10.13 10.49
N ASN A 443 20.60 10.32 9.18
CA ASN A 443 20.86 9.24 8.20
C ASN A 443 22.35 8.83 8.17
N LEU A 444 23.27 9.74 8.48
CA LEU A 444 24.69 9.40 8.64
C LEU A 444 24.93 8.59 9.92
N MET A 445 24.23 8.88 11.01
CA MET A 445 24.28 8.07 12.23
C MET A 445 23.82 6.63 11.95
N GLU A 446 22.71 6.46 11.25
CA GLU A 446 22.20 5.14 10.84
C GLU A 446 23.25 4.36 10.03
N ALA A 447 23.97 5.04 9.13
CA ALA A 447 25.07 4.43 8.39
C ALA A 447 26.25 4.01 9.28
N ASN A 448 26.58 4.83 10.29
CA ASN A 448 27.66 4.55 11.24
C ASN A 448 27.33 3.37 12.16
N ASP A 449 26.08 3.28 12.63
CA ASP A 449 25.61 2.23 13.54
C ASP A 449 25.77 0.83 12.95
N ARG A 450 25.76 0.71 11.61
CA ARG A 450 26.03 -0.53 10.88
C ARG A 450 27.40 -0.60 10.21
N GLU A 451 28.38 0.13 10.72
CA GLU A 451 29.76 0.15 10.21
C GLU A 451 29.87 0.46 8.70
N GLY A 452 28.89 1.19 8.15
CA GLY A 452 28.80 1.57 6.74
C GLY A 452 28.00 0.62 5.85
N ASP A 453 27.26 -0.33 6.40
CA ASP A 453 26.35 -1.19 5.64
C ASP A 453 25.13 -0.39 5.11
N PRO A 454 24.96 -0.28 3.77
CA PRO A 454 23.94 0.58 3.18
C PRO A 454 22.55 -0.06 3.09
N ARG A 455 22.33 -1.29 3.61
CA ARG A 455 21.07 -2.04 3.40
C ARG A 455 19.83 -1.30 3.88
N ASP A 456 19.84 -0.74 5.08
CA ASP A 456 18.66 -0.05 5.63
C ASP A 456 18.41 1.28 4.92
N LEU A 457 19.48 2.01 4.61
CA LEU A 457 19.42 3.22 3.79
C LEU A 457 18.81 2.94 2.41
N TRP A 458 19.09 1.77 1.81
CA TRP A 458 18.46 1.34 0.57
C TRP A 458 16.97 1.05 0.73
N LEU A 459 16.53 0.43 1.83
CA LEU A 459 15.11 0.23 2.11
C LEU A 459 14.37 1.57 2.22
N THR A 460 14.98 2.55 2.90
CA THR A 460 14.46 3.93 2.98
C THR A 460 14.35 4.58 1.60
N LEU A 461 15.41 4.50 0.79
CA LEU A 461 15.41 5.05 -0.57
C LEU A 461 14.34 4.40 -1.47
N GLU A 462 14.25 3.08 -1.47
CA GLU A 462 13.25 2.34 -2.26
C GLU A 462 11.83 2.68 -1.81
N ALA A 463 11.57 2.76 -0.50
CA ALA A 463 10.28 3.19 0.04
C ALA A 463 9.91 4.62 -0.39
N MET A 464 10.90 5.50 -0.58
CA MET A 464 10.71 6.86 -1.08
C MET A 464 10.69 6.96 -2.62
N GLY A 465 10.76 5.84 -3.34
CA GLY A 465 10.62 5.76 -4.80
C GLY A 465 11.90 5.92 -5.60
N TYR A 466 13.07 5.80 -4.95
CA TYR A 466 14.38 5.83 -5.61
C TYR A 466 14.80 4.44 -6.09
N ASN A 467 15.44 4.39 -7.27
CA ASN A 467 16.13 3.20 -7.73
C ASN A 467 17.58 3.14 -7.24
N HIS A 468 18.27 2.01 -7.49
CA HIS A 468 19.68 1.83 -7.14
C HIS A 468 20.68 2.77 -7.86
N SER A 469 20.22 3.62 -8.78
CA SER A 469 21.03 4.68 -9.40
C SER A 469 20.78 6.06 -8.75
N LEU A 470 20.06 6.10 -7.62
CA LEU A 470 19.60 7.32 -6.93
C LEU A 470 18.73 8.22 -7.82
N GLU A 471 17.95 7.62 -8.71
CA GLU A 471 16.93 8.33 -9.48
C GLU A 471 15.54 8.05 -8.89
N MET A 472 14.79 9.09 -8.57
CA MET A 472 13.38 8.96 -8.19
C MET A 472 12.54 8.61 -9.43
N VAL A 473 12.04 7.38 -9.47
CA VAL A 473 11.34 6.80 -10.64
C VAL A 473 10.00 6.18 -10.29
N GLU A 474 9.76 5.87 -9.01
CA GLU A 474 8.53 5.29 -8.48
C GLU A 474 7.78 6.28 -7.57
N ALA A 475 8.11 7.57 -7.66
CA ALA A 475 7.46 8.63 -6.92
C ALA A 475 7.24 9.89 -7.78
N CYS A 476 6.20 10.65 -7.48
CA CYS A 476 5.91 11.96 -8.06
C CYS A 476 5.48 12.93 -6.95
N PRO A 477 6.42 13.74 -6.45
CA PRO A 477 6.14 14.85 -5.55
C PRO A 477 5.19 15.86 -6.18
N PHE A 478 4.34 16.50 -5.39
CA PHE A 478 3.41 17.53 -5.83
C PHE A 478 3.21 18.62 -4.78
N VAL A 479 2.64 19.74 -5.21
CA VAL A 479 2.23 20.86 -4.36
C VAL A 479 0.74 21.10 -4.55
N ILE A 480 0.04 21.38 -3.45
CA ILE A 480 -1.33 21.87 -3.38
C ILE A 480 -1.29 23.30 -2.85
N GLU A 481 -1.98 24.21 -3.51
CA GLU A 481 -2.26 25.54 -2.96
C GLU A 481 -3.76 25.77 -2.89
N VAL A 482 -4.18 26.41 -1.80
CA VAL A 482 -5.55 26.81 -1.54
C VAL A 482 -5.56 28.30 -1.22
N TYR A 483 -6.29 29.06 -2.02
CA TYR A 483 -6.53 30.48 -1.79
C TYR A 483 -8.01 30.68 -1.45
N CYS A 484 -8.27 31.43 -0.39
CA CYS A 484 -9.62 31.78 0.07
C CYS A 484 -9.75 33.30 0.16
N GLU A 485 -10.77 33.87 -0.46
CA GLU A 485 -10.96 35.33 -0.56
C GLU A 485 -11.16 35.99 0.81
N ASP A 486 -12.17 35.55 1.57
CA ASP A 486 -12.60 36.22 2.80
C ASP A 486 -12.46 35.33 4.05
N ALA A 487 -11.86 34.14 3.93
CA ALA A 487 -11.81 33.16 5.00
C ALA A 487 -10.40 32.62 5.27
N LYS A 488 -10.03 32.49 6.55
CA LYS A 488 -8.79 31.81 6.96
C LYS A 488 -9.00 30.30 7.01
N ALA A 489 -8.80 29.65 5.87
CA ALA A 489 -8.86 28.20 5.80
C ALA A 489 -7.64 27.55 6.46
N THR A 490 -7.84 26.38 7.06
CA THR A 490 -6.76 25.53 7.58
C THR A 490 -6.64 24.26 6.76
N LEU A 491 -5.43 23.91 6.35
CA LEU A 491 -5.13 22.69 5.61
C LEU A 491 -4.16 21.84 6.43
N GLN A 492 -4.50 20.57 6.64
CA GLN A 492 -3.69 19.64 7.42
C GLN A 492 -3.61 18.29 6.70
N ALA A 493 -2.46 17.63 6.76
CA ALA A 493 -2.33 16.25 6.29
C ALA A 493 -3.13 15.30 7.19
N VAL A 494 -3.72 14.26 6.61
CA VAL A 494 -4.52 13.27 7.32
C VAL A 494 -4.09 11.87 6.91
N HIS A 495 -4.16 10.97 7.88
CA HIS A 495 -3.96 9.54 7.67
C HIS A 495 -4.97 8.91 6.70
N LEU A 496 -4.63 7.70 6.30
CA LEU A 496 -4.71 7.25 4.91
C LEU A 496 -5.74 6.09 4.79
N ASP A 497 -6.35 5.66 5.89
CA ASP A 497 -7.15 4.42 6.05
C ASP A 497 -8.44 4.30 5.20
N SER A 498 -8.95 5.37 4.57
CA SER A 498 -10.17 5.31 3.73
C SER A 498 -10.02 5.92 2.32
N GLY A 499 -8.83 6.46 2.00
CA GLY A 499 -8.64 7.37 0.87
C GLY A 499 -8.89 6.75 -0.49
N ILE A 500 -8.42 5.53 -0.72
CA ILE A 500 -8.49 4.88 -2.03
C ILE A 500 -9.95 4.59 -2.42
N LYS A 501 -10.79 4.13 -1.47
CA LYS A 501 -12.21 3.88 -1.71
C LYS A 501 -12.97 5.17 -2.01
N MET A 502 -12.77 6.20 -1.18
CA MET A 502 -13.39 7.52 -1.38
C MET A 502 -12.95 8.13 -2.70
N LEU A 503 -11.67 8.06 -3.03
CA LEU A 503 -11.11 8.57 -4.27
C LEU A 503 -11.68 7.82 -5.48
N ASN A 504 -11.73 6.49 -5.44
CA ASN A 504 -12.35 5.71 -6.52
C ASN A 504 -13.83 6.08 -6.72
N SER A 505 -14.59 6.25 -5.63
CA SER A 505 -15.98 6.71 -5.69
C SER A 505 -16.09 8.11 -6.30
N ALA A 506 -15.25 9.05 -5.86
CA ALA A 506 -15.17 10.41 -6.37
C ALA A 506 -14.83 10.45 -7.88
N VAL A 507 -13.82 9.68 -8.31
CA VAL A 507 -13.44 9.55 -9.73
C VAL A 507 -14.60 8.98 -10.54
N GLN A 508 -15.23 7.89 -10.09
CA GLN A 508 -16.39 7.30 -10.78
C GLN A 508 -17.55 8.30 -10.92
N ARG A 509 -17.84 9.08 -9.88
CA ARG A 509 -18.90 10.11 -9.91
C ARG A 509 -18.55 11.26 -10.84
N SER A 510 -17.31 11.73 -10.83
CA SER A 510 -16.87 12.79 -11.75
C SER A 510 -17.04 12.40 -13.22
N ILE A 511 -16.80 11.12 -13.55
CA ILE A 511 -17.00 10.58 -14.88
C ILE A 511 -18.48 10.41 -15.19
N THR A 512 -19.22 9.72 -14.31
CA THR A 512 -20.63 9.36 -14.57
C THR A 512 -21.60 10.54 -14.55
N SER A 513 -21.25 11.65 -13.88
CA SER A 513 -22.05 12.89 -13.90
C SER A 513 -21.86 13.73 -15.15
N LYS A 514 -20.70 13.63 -15.82
CA LYS A 514 -20.35 14.44 -17.00
C LYS A 514 -20.37 13.66 -18.32
N ALA A 515 -20.41 12.33 -18.28
CA ALA A 515 -20.40 11.48 -19.47
C ALA A 515 -21.77 10.84 -19.72
N GLU A 516 -22.16 10.76 -21.00
CA GLU A 516 -23.36 10.03 -21.41
C GLU A 516 -23.15 8.51 -21.30
N ALA A 517 -24.17 7.81 -20.79
CA ALA A 517 -24.17 6.36 -20.68
C ALA A 517 -24.53 5.71 -22.02
N ARG A 518 -23.69 4.80 -22.52
CA ARG A 518 -23.97 3.99 -23.72
C ARG A 518 -24.06 2.52 -23.36
N SER A 519 -25.14 1.86 -23.73
CA SER A 519 -25.30 0.42 -23.49
C SER A 519 -24.50 -0.41 -24.49
N LEU A 520 -23.98 -1.54 -24.03
CA LEU A 520 -23.38 -2.53 -24.93
C LEU A 520 -24.49 -3.26 -25.69
N LYS A 521 -24.33 -3.35 -27.02
CA LYS A 521 -25.38 -3.85 -27.92
C LYS A 521 -25.76 -5.29 -27.60
N GLY A 522 -26.96 -5.55 -27.08
CA GLY A 522 -27.39 -6.89 -26.63
C GLY A 522 -27.18 -7.17 -25.13
N HIS A 523 -26.66 -6.19 -24.38
CA HIS A 523 -26.56 -6.21 -22.92
C HIS A 523 -26.90 -4.83 -22.35
N GLU A 524 -28.20 -4.49 -22.33
CA GLU A 524 -28.70 -3.17 -21.89
C GLU A 524 -28.35 -2.82 -20.44
N ASN A 525 -28.10 -3.85 -19.62
CA ASN A 525 -27.69 -3.70 -18.22
C ASN A 525 -26.18 -3.41 -18.04
N VAL A 526 -25.39 -3.35 -19.11
CA VAL A 526 -23.97 -2.97 -19.05
C VAL A 526 -23.79 -1.63 -19.76
N LEU A 527 -23.50 -0.59 -18.98
CA LEU A 527 -23.36 0.79 -19.46
C LEU A 527 -21.89 1.22 -19.44
N ILE A 528 -21.45 1.84 -20.54
CA ILE A 528 -20.13 2.44 -20.69
C ILE A 528 -20.28 3.96 -20.63
N TYR A 529 -19.55 4.57 -19.72
CA TYR A 529 -19.38 6.02 -19.63
C TYR A 529 -17.99 6.36 -20.16
N THR A 530 -17.88 7.32 -21.07
CA THR A 530 -16.59 7.81 -21.57
C THR A 530 -16.53 9.31 -21.35
N TYR A 531 -15.77 9.72 -20.35
CA TYR A 531 -15.51 11.13 -20.05
C TYR A 531 -14.31 11.64 -20.85
N LYS A 532 -14.48 12.77 -21.52
CA LYS A 532 -13.45 13.50 -22.24
C LYS A 532 -13.13 14.78 -21.45
N GLY A 533 -12.01 14.79 -20.72
CA GLY A 533 -11.47 16.01 -20.10
C GLY A 533 -10.53 16.77 -21.03
N GLU A 534 -9.84 17.79 -20.53
CA GLU A 534 -8.89 18.60 -21.34
C GLU A 534 -7.64 17.81 -21.73
N SER A 535 -7.08 17.01 -20.81
CA SER A 535 -5.79 16.31 -20.99
C SER A 535 -5.89 14.79 -20.91
N ARG A 536 -7.06 14.24 -20.54
CA ARG A 536 -7.29 12.81 -20.37
C ARG A 536 -8.68 12.37 -20.80
N ILE A 537 -8.77 11.11 -21.22
CA ILE A 537 -10.03 10.38 -21.44
C ILE A 537 -10.12 9.30 -20.37
N SER A 538 -11.29 9.13 -19.77
CA SER A 538 -11.51 8.13 -18.72
C SER A 538 -12.81 7.38 -18.97
N SER A 539 -12.79 6.07 -18.77
CA SER A 539 -13.99 5.24 -18.96
C SER A 539 -14.38 4.45 -17.72
N VAL A 540 -15.69 4.33 -17.50
CA VAL A 540 -16.29 3.56 -16.42
C VAL A 540 -17.29 2.57 -17.02
N VAL A 541 -17.23 1.31 -16.60
CA VAL A 541 -18.30 0.34 -16.84
C VAL A 541 -19.19 0.29 -15.60
N ALA A 542 -20.49 0.42 -15.80
CA ALA A 542 -21.51 0.11 -14.81
C ALA A 542 -22.21 -1.19 -15.17
N ASN A 543 -22.10 -2.19 -14.30
CA ASN A 543 -22.82 -3.45 -14.42
C ASN A 543 -24.08 -3.40 -13.56
N LYS A 544 -25.23 -3.16 -14.18
CA LYS A 544 -26.55 -3.16 -13.53
C LYS A 544 -27.17 -4.55 -13.43
N SER A 545 -26.51 -5.59 -13.95
CA SER A 545 -27.01 -6.96 -13.89
C SER A 545 -26.74 -7.61 -12.52
N ASN A 546 -27.37 -8.76 -12.29
CA ASN A 546 -27.15 -9.59 -11.10
C ASN A 546 -25.99 -10.57 -11.25
N GLN A 547 -25.24 -10.52 -12.36
CA GLN A 547 -24.12 -11.42 -12.63
C GLN A 547 -22.84 -10.63 -12.84
N LYS A 548 -21.70 -11.24 -12.53
CA LYS A 548 -20.38 -10.68 -12.89
C LYS A 548 -20.27 -10.64 -14.42
N MET A 549 -19.78 -9.53 -14.95
CA MET A 549 -19.60 -9.35 -16.40
C MET A 549 -18.14 -9.07 -16.74
N THR A 550 -17.61 -9.74 -17.75
CA THR A 550 -16.26 -9.47 -18.26
C THR A 550 -16.34 -8.65 -19.53
N VAL A 551 -15.83 -7.41 -19.45
CA VAL A 551 -15.78 -6.48 -20.59
C VAL A 551 -14.35 -6.43 -21.11
N HIS A 552 -14.19 -6.81 -22.38
CA HIS A 552 -12.94 -6.74 -23.11
C HIS A 552 -12.79 -5.37 -23.76
N ILE A 553 -11.68 -4.70 -23.49
CA ILE A 553 -11.34 -3.36 -23.94
C ILE A 553 -10.20 -3.48 -24.95
N ASN A 554 -10.40 -2.97 -26.18
CA ASN A 554 -9.37 -2.92 -27.21
C ASN A 554 -9.12 -1.48 -27.64
N ASN A 555 -7.89 -0.99 -27.39
CA ASN A 555 -7.41 0.33 -27.78
C ASN A 555 -6.33 0.29 -28.88
N GLU A 556 -6.10 -0.83 -29.59
CA GLU A 556 -5.01 -1.00 -30.57
C GLU A 556 -5.02 0.04 -31.69
N GLN A 557 -6.19 0.57 -32.02
CA GLN A 557 -6.34 1.60 -33.04
C GLN A 557 -6.09 3.02 -32.50
N SER A 558 -5.82 3.16 -31.20
CA SER A 558 -5.48 4.43 -30.60
C SER A 558 -4.05 4.84 -31.00
N LYS A 559 -3.83 6.14 -31.22
CA LYS A 559 -2.53 6.69 -31.67
C LYS A 559 -2.08 7.77 -30.72
N ASN A 560 -0.77 7.81 -30.45
CA ASN A 560 -0.16 8.75 -29.52
C ASN A 560 -0.83 8.69 -28.12
N CYS A 561 -1.19 7.48 -27.66
CA CYS A 561 -1.89 7.26 -26.40
C CYS A 561 -1.05 6.44 -25.43
N VAL A 562 -1.20 6.72 -24.14
CA VAL A 562 -0.73 5.88 -23.03
C VAL A 562 -1.91 5.56 -22.12
N SER A 563 -2.02 4.30 -21.69
CA SER A 563 -3.12 3.81 -20.84
C SER A 563 -2.63 3.54 -19.43
N SER A 564 -3.47 3.81 -18.43
CA SER A 564 -3.21 3.48 -17.02
C SER A 564 -3.07 1.99 -16.76
N ARG A 565 -3.47 1.12 -17.72
CA ARG A 565 -3.31 -0.33 -17.64
C ARG A 565 -1.99 -0.83 -18.20
N GLY A 566 -1.19 0.03 -18.85
CA GLY A 566 0.04 -0.36 -19.53
C GLY A 566 -0.14 -1.28 -20.75
N MET A 567 -1.39 -1.63 -21.11
CA MET A 567 -1.74 -2.54 -22.20
C MET A 567 -2.72 -1.88 -23.16
N SER A 568 -2.59 -2.19 -24.46
CA SER A 568 -3.56 -1.76 -25.48
C SER A 568 -4.84 -2.59 -25.45
N VAL A 569 -4.76 -3.87 -25.05
CA VAL A 569 -5.89 -4.81 -25.00
C VAL A 569 -5.91 -5.53 -23.66
N PHE A 570 -7.06 -5.55 -23.00
CA PHE A 570 -7.24 -6.21 -21.71
C PHE A 570 -8.71 -6.50 -21.41
N ALA A 571 -8.97 -7.29 -20.37
CA ALA A 571 -10.31 -7.59 -19.88
C ALA A 571 -10.51 -7.01 -18.48
N VAL A 572 -11.72 -6.52 -18.20
CA VAL A 572 -12.13 -5.98 -16.91
C VAL A 572 -13.32 -6.78 -16.40
N GLU A 573 -13.16 -7.41 -15.23
CA GLU A 573 -14.25 -8.13 -14.56
C GLU A 573 -15.03 -7.20 -13.65
N VAL A 574 -16.28 -6.92 -14.00
CA VAL A 574 -17.15 -5.99 -13.26
C VAL A 574 -18.16 -6.79 -12.43
N PRO A 575 -18.08 -6.77 -11.09
CA PRO A 575 -19.04 -7.45 -10.24
C PRO A 575 -20.49 -6.99 -10.48
N ALA A 576 -21.44 -7.85 -10.13
CA ALA A 576 -22.87 -7.54 -10.22
C ALA A 576 -23.21 -6.27 -9.42
N ARG A 577 -24.06 -5.40 -9.99
CA ARG A 577 -24.53 -4.15 -9.36
C ARG A 577 -23.41 -3.17 -8.94
N THR A 578 -22.26 -3.21 -9.61
CA THR A 578 -21.14 -2.29 -9.31
C THR A 578 -20.77 -1.41 -10.50
N LYS A 579 -19.96 -0.38 -10.23
CA LYS A 579 -19.29 0.44 -11.23
C LYS A 579 -17.79 0.31 -11.03
N MET A 580 -17.03 0.30 -12.11
CA MET A 580 -15.57 0.29 -12.05
C MET A 580 -14.97 1.19 -13.11
N VAL A 581 -13.91 1.90 -12.73
CA VAL A 581 -13.06 2.62 -13.66
C VAL A 581 -12.27 1.60 -14.48
N CYS A 582 -12.45 1.61 -15.80
CA CYS A 582 -11.83 0.66 -16.69
C CYS A 582 -10.42 1.09 -17.03
N GLN A 583 -10.27 2.33 -17.48
CA GLN A 583 -8.99 2.90 -17.87
C GLN A 583 -9.03 4.42 -17.83
N HIS A 584 -7.84 4.98 -17.67
CA HIS A 584 -7.52 6.33 -18.05
C HIS A 584 -6.57 6.28 -19.26
N VAL A 585 -6.75 7.21 -20.18
CA VAL A 585 -5.91 7.36 -21.37
C VAL A 585 -5.48 8.81 -21.49
N MET A 586 -4.19 9.00 -21.74
CA MET A 586 -3.57 10.30 -21.96
C MET A 586 -2.74 10.28 -23.24
N ALA A 587 -2.33 11.46 -23.71
CA ALA A 587 -1.35 11.57 -24.78
C ALA A 587 0.00 10.96 -24.36
N LEU A 588 0.66 10.22 -25.25
CA LEU A 588 2.06 9.84 -25.04
C LEU A 588 2.97 11.07 -25.18
N ASN A 589 2.72 11.88 -26.21
CA ASN A 589 3.31 13.20 -26.43
C ASN A 589 2.19 14.23 -26.54
N ASP A 590 2.10 15.14 -25.56
CA ASP A 590 1.04 16.16 -25.53
C ASP A 590 1.26 17.33 -26.49
N GLN A 591 2.41 17.41 -27.15
CA GLN A 591 2.68 18.39 -28.21
C GLN A 591 2.10 17.96 -29.58
N GLN A 592 1.54 16.76 -29.66
CA GLN A 592 0.95 16.21 -30.88
C GLN A 592 -0.52 15.87 -30.66
N GLU A 593 -1.30 15.87 -31.75
CA GLU A 593 -2.65 15.33 -31.73
C GLU A 593 -2.62 13.85 -31.33
N TRP A 594 -3.66 13.40 -30.63
CA TRP A 594 -3.83 11.99 -30.27
C TRP A 594 -5.27 11.54 -30.47
N THR A 595 -5.43 10.27 -30.83
CA THR A 595 -6.73 9.68 -31.16
C THR A 595 -6.99 8.48 -30.26
N TYR A 596 -8.02 8.56 -29.45
CA TYR A 596 -8.55 7.44 -28.66
C TYR A 596 -9.57 6.68 -29.49
N ASN A 597 -9.25 5.44 -29.85
CA ASN A 597 -10.14 4.52 -30.55
C ASN A 597 -10.27 3.25 -29.71
N CYS A 598 -11.37 3.15 -28.98
CA CYS A 598 -11.65 2.03 -28.09
C CYS A 598 -12.84 1.22 -28.58
N VAL A 599 -12.70 -0.10 -28.55
CA VAL A 599 -13.78 -1.06 -28.81
C VAL A 599 -14.00 -1.89 -27.56
N GLU A 600 -15.17 -1.75 -26.97
CA GLU A 600 -15.62 -2.54 -25.83
C GLU A 600 -16.50 -3.72 -26.30
N THR A 601 -16.22 -4.93 -25.80
CA THR A 601 -16.98 -6.15 -26.13
C THR A 601 -17.22 -7.00 -24.89
N ILE A 602 -18.35 -7.70 -24.82
CA ILE A 602 -18.57 -8.69 -23.75
C ILE A 602 -17.98 -10.04 -24.14
N ILE A 603 -17.22 -10.62 -23.22
CA ILE A 603 -16.80 -12.01 -23.31
C ILE A 603 -17.87 -12.84 -22.57
N PRO A 604 -18.52 -13.81 -23.24
CA PRO A 604 -19.39 -14.76 -22.56
C PRO A 604 -18.59 -15.46 -21.46
N SER A 605 -19.10 -15.49 -20.23
CA SER A 605 -18.58 -16.38 -19.19
C SER A 605 -18.67 -17.81 -19.72
N LEU A 606 -17.53 -18.49 -19.81
CA LEU A 606 -17.45 -19.91 -20.14
C LEU A 606 -18.14 -20.77 -19.09
#